data_AF-A0A7X3QHJ5-F1
#
_entry.id   AF-A0A7X3QHJ5-F1
#
_cell.length_a   1.000
_cell.length_b   1.000
_cell.length_c   1.000
_cell.angle_alpha   90.00
_cell.angle_beta   90.00
_cell.angle_gamma   90.00
#
_symmetry.space_group_name_H-M   'P 1'
#
loop_
_entity.id
_entity.type
_entity.pdbx_description
1 polymer ?
#
loop_
_entity_poly.entity_id
_entity_poly.type
_entity_poly.pdbx_seq_one_letter_code
_entity_poly.pdbx_strand_id
1 'polypeptide(L)'
;MSVREFLRRRLRGPRHGSGTGSREHLAFLDHLDIPAQLDDLRGMEDGWLDGEGSAPSPGLVDWLLESFAHHYPEEARPPHLYPTVEGGVQAEWTLGNHEVSLRFHPDDRTGEWHNLALDSDEEETRELDLARGQDWEWLAARVVALSQPA
;
A
#
# COMPACT_ATOMS: atom_id res chain seq x y z
N MET A 1 -13.57 13.44 -4.58
CA MET A 1 -13.31 12.09 -5.12
C MET A 1 -12.34 11.40 -4.17
N SER A 2 -12.42 10.08 -3.94
CA SER A 2 -11.48 9.38 -3.03
C SER A 2 -10.23 8.93 -3.79
N VAL A 3 -9.06 8.97 -3.13
CA VAL A 3 -7.75 8.51 -3.66
C VAL A 3 -7.84 7.10 -4.26
N ARG A 4 -8.53 6.18 -3.56
CA ARG A 4 -8.78 4.81 -4.03
C ARG A 4 -9.58 4.79 -5.34
N GLU A 5 -10.53 5.70 -5.53
CA GLU A 5 -11.37 5.77 -6.73
C GLU A 5 -10.64 6.39 -7.92
N PHE A 6 -9.78 7.39 -7.67
CA PHE A 6 -8.92 7.98 -8.68
C PHE A 6 -7.93 6.96 -9.28
N LEU A 7 -7.24 6.18 -8.42
CA LEU A 7 -6.24 5.20 -8.86
C LEU A 7 -6.87 4.00 -9.59
N ARG A 8 -8.05 3.56 -9.17
CA ARG A 8 -8.84 2.55 -9.91
C ARG A 8 -9.21 3.00 -11.33
N ARG A 9 -9.34 4.31 -11.57
CA ARG A 9 -9.59 4.85 -12.91
C ARG A 9 -8.31 4.94 -13.75
N ARG A 10 -7.17 5.32 -13.15
CA ARG A 10 -5.87 5.41 -13.85
C ARG A 10 -5.33 4.03 -14.28
N LEU A 11 -5.51 3.01 -13.46
CA LEU A 11 -5.09 1.62 -13.74
C LEU A 11 -6.02 0.88 -14.73
N ARG A 12 -7.16 1.47 -15.09
CA ARG A 12 -7.98 1.01 -16.23
C ARG A 12 -7.61 1.83 -17.46
N GLY A 13 -6.60 1.37 -18.19
CA GLY A 13 -6.32 1.85 -19.55
C GLY A 13 -7.57 1.80 -20.47
N PRO A 14 -7.55 2.52 -21.60
CA PRO A 14 -8.74 2.69 -22.44
C PRO A 14 -9.27 1.34 -22.94
N ARG A 15 -10.54 1.04 -22.61
CA ARG A 15 -11.23 -0.17 -23.05
C ARG A 15 -11.55 -0.08 -24.54
N HIS A 16 -10.82 -0.82 -25.37
CA HIS A 16 -11.28 -1.19 -26.70
C HIS A 16 -11.68 -2.68 -26.72
N GLY A 17 -12.98 -2.91 -26.95
CA GLY A 17 -13.53 -4.01 -27.76
C GLY A 17 -13.28 -5.48 -27.36
N SER A 18 -14.34 -6.07 -26.77
CA SER A 18 -14.91 -7.41 -26.99
C SER A 18 -13.99 -8.61 -27.32
N GLY A 19 -13.96 -9.60 -26.42
CA GLY A 19 -13.53 -10.96 -26.75
C GLY A 19 -13.48 -11.89 -25.53
N THR A 20 -14.40 -12.84 -25.47
CA THR A 20 -14.47 -13.97 -24.53
C THR A 20 -13.16 -14.74 -24.39
N GLY A 21 -12.80 -15.11 -23.16
CA GLY A 21 -11.88 -16.21 -22.89
C GLY A 21 -11.06 -16.02 -21.63
N SER A 22 -11.44 -16.73 -20.57
CA SER A 22 -10.71 -17.01 -19.32
C SER A 22 -9.21 -16.68 -19.36
N ARG A 23 -8.86 -15.46 -18.96
CA ARG A 23 -7.49 -14.95 -18.74
C ARG A 23 -7.42 -13.91 -17.62
N GLU A 24 -8.48 -13.75 -16.85
CA GLU A 24 -8.59 -12.69 -15.83
C GLU A 24 -7.85 -12.98 -14.51
N HIS A 25 -7.21 -14.15 -14.37
CA HIS A 25 -6.50 -14.52 -13.15
C HIS A 25 -5.00 -14.11 -13.14
N LEU A 26 -4.38 -13.92 -14.31
CA LEU A 26 -2.93 -13.64 -14.41
C LEU A 26 -2.57 -12.14 -14.28
N ALA A 27 -3.48 -11.24 -14.62
CA ALA A 27 -3.24 -9.79 -14.48
C ALA A 27 -3.52 -9.26 -13.05
N PHE A 28 -4.13 -10.07 -12.18
CA PHE A 28 -4.49 -9.68 -10.81
C PHE A 28 -3.37 -9.96 -9.81
N LEU A 29 -2.49 -10.93 -10.11
CA LEU A 29 -1.36 -11.32 -9.25
C LEU A 29 -0.17 -10.35 -9.37
N ASP A 30 -0.03 -9.65 -10.50
CA ASP A 30 0.99 -8.59 -10.71
C ASP A 30 0.65 -7.29 -9.92
N HIS A 31 -0.63 -7.07 -9.58
CA HIS A 31 -1.11 -5.82 -8.96
C HIS A 31 -0.67 -5.65 -7.50
N LEU A 32 -0.19 -6.72 -6.86
CA LEU A 32 0.29 -6.69 -5.48
C LEU A 32 1.82 -6.81 -5.39
N ASP A 33 2.53 -6.77 -6.53
CA ASP A 33 3.98 -6.66 -6.52
C ASP A 33 4.38 -5.28 -5.97
N ILE A 34 5.03 -5.28 -4.80
CA ILE A 34 5.40 -4.04 -4.10
C ILE A 34 6.33 -3.18 -4.97
N PRO A 35 7.39 -3.73 -5.61
CA PRO A 35 8.22 -2.96 -6.55
C PRO A 35 7.42 -2.31 -7.69
N ALA A 36 6.53 -3.05 -8.35
CA ALA A 36 5.71 -2.52 -9.44
C ALA A 36 4.79 -1.37 -8.99
N GLN A 37 4.12 -1.54 -7.84
CA GLN A 37 3.28 -0.49 -7.27
C GLN A 37 4.09 0.77 -6.93
N LEU A 38 5.30 0.63 -6.38
CA LEU A 38 6.18 1.76 -6.09
C LEU A 38 6.69 2.45 -7.36
N ASP A 39 6.94 1.71 -8.44
CA ASP A 39 7.33 2.30 -9.74
C ASP A 39 6.18 3.12 -10.36
N ASP A 40 4.94 2.64 -10.24
CA ASP A 40 3.75 3.41 -10.63
C ASP A 40 3.66 4.74 -9.85
N LEU A 41 3.96 4.73 -8.55
CA LEU A 41 3.99 5.93 -7.72
C LEU A 41 5.13 6.89 -8.11
N ARG A 42 6.30 6.35 -8.51
CA ARG A 42 7.43 7.16 -9.02
C ARG A 42 7.06 7.95 -10.27
N GLY A 43 6.17 7.41 -11.11
CA GLY A 43 5.70 8.05 -12.34
C GLY A 43 4.60 9.11 -12.13
N MET A 44 4.26 9.46 -10.89
CA MET A 44 3.24 10.47 -10.60
C MET A 44 3.78 11.90 -10.70
N GLU A 45 2.91 12.81 -11.12
CA GLU A 45 3.17 14.25 -11.19
C GLU A 45 2.32 14.96 -10.14
N ASP A 46 2.77 16.14 -9.69
CA ASP A 46 1.98 17.00 -8.82
C ASP A 46 0.64 17.39 -9.48
N GLY A 47 -0.38 17.61 -8.66
CA GLY A 47 -1.74 17.90 -9.14
C GLY A 47 -2.50 16.66 -9.59
N TRP A 48 -2.03 15.46 -9.24
CA TRP A 48 -2.62 14.20 -9.66
C TRP A 48 -4.07 14.02 -9.20
N LEU A 49 -4.50 14.66 -8.11
CA LEU A 49 -5.86 14.57 -7.61
C LEU A 49 -6.65 15.84 -7.95
N ASP A 50 -7.30 15.85 -9.12
CA ASP A 50 -8.15 16.97 -9.56
C ASP A 50 -7.42 18.35 -9.56
N GLY A 51 -6.10 18.36 -9.81
CA GLY A 51 -5.25 19.56 -9.75
C GLY A 51 -4.63 19.83 -8.38
N GLU A 52 -4.92 19.00 -7.38
CA GLU A 52 -4.33 19.00 -6.05
C GLU A 52 -3.44 17.76 -5.83
N GLY A 53 -2.73 17.72 -4.70
CA GLY A 53 -1.91 16.58 -4.29
C GLY A 53 -0.46 16.67 -4.77
N SER A 54 0.47 16.36 -3.87
CA SER A 54 1.89 16.22 -4.17
C SER A 54 2.21 14.78 -4.54
N ALA A 55 3.05 14.58 -5.55
CA ALA A 55 3.56 13.25 -5.87
C ALA A 55 4.55 12.78 -4.79
N PRO A 56 4.63 11.46 -4.50
CA PRO A 56 5.67 10.93 -3.63
C PRO A 56 7.06 11.29 -4.15
N SER A 57 7.93 11.77 -3.25
CA SER A 57 9.29 12.13 -3.66
C SER A 57 10.07 10.89 -4.13
N PRO A 58 10.98 11.02 -5.12
CA PRO A 58 11.80 9.88 -5.55
C PRO A 58 12.59 9.23 -4.41
N GLY A 59 13.11 10.04 -3.48
CA GLY A 59 13.84 9.53 -2.31
C GLY A 59 12.98 8.73 -1.33
N LEU A 60 11.70 9.09 -1.16
CA LEU A 60 10.76 8.28 -0.38
C LEU A 60 10.50 6.93 -1.07
N VAL A 61 10.27 6.94 -2.38
CA VAL A 61 10.02 5.71 -3.15
C VAL A 61 11.24 4.79 -3.13
N ASP A 62 12.44 5.33 -3.34
CA ASP A 62 13.70 4.56 -3.27
C ASP A 62 13.86 3.91 -1.89
N TRP A 63 13.65 4.69 -0.82
CA TRP A 63 13.76 4.19 0.54
C TRP A 63 12.73 3.10 0.85
N LEU A 64 11.48 3.25 0.41
CA LEU A 64 10.45 2.22 0.59
C LEU A 64 10.82 0.95 -0.17
N LEU A 65 11.32 1.05 -1.40
CA LEU A 65 11.73 -0.10 -2.19
C LEU A 65 12.83 -0.91 -1.46
N GLU A 66 13.86 -0.23 -0.95
CA GLU A 66 14.93 -0.87 -0.18
C GLU A 66 14.41 -1.47 1.13
N SER A 67 13.54 -0.75 1.85
CA SER A 67 13.03 -1.18 3.14
C SER A 67 12.13 -2.41 3.02
N PHE A 68 11.21 -2.44 2.05
CA PHE A 68 10.38 -3.61 1.78
C PHE A 68 11.24 -4.80 1.34
N ALA A 69 12.21 -4.61 0.45
CA ALA A 69 13.08 -5.69 -0.02
C ALA A 69 13.95 -6.29 1.10
N HIS A 70 14.35 -5.49 2.09
CA HIS A 70 15.23 -5.94 3.17
C HIS A 70 14.46 -6.53 4.37
N HIS A 71 13.29 -5.97 4.69
CA HIS A 71 12.61 -6.28 5.95
C HIS A 71 11.25 -6.97 5.80
N TYR A 72 10.64 -6.95 4.62
CA TYR A 72 9.29 -7.49 4.43
C TYR A 72 9.36 -8.91 3.86
N PRO A 73 8.96 -9.94 4.61
CA PRO A 73 9.15 -11.31 4.18
C PRO A 73 8.13 -11.74 3.11
N GLU A 74 8.52 -12.70 2.26
CA GLU A 74 7.66 -13.28 1.21
C GLU A 74 6.39 -13.95 1.75
N GLU A 75 6.39 -14.38 3.02
CA GLU A 75 5.23 -14.99 3.68
C GLU A 75 4.17 -13.97 4.16
N ALA A 76 4.55 -12.69 4.30
CA ALA A 76 3.62 -11.64 4.66
C ALA A 76 2.82 -11.19 3.42
N ARG A 77 1.51 -10.98 3.58
CA ARG A 77 0.66 -10.53 2.48
C ARG A 77 1.10 -9.14 2.03
N PRO A 78 1.38 -8.90 0.74
CA PRO A 78 1.74 -7.57 0.25
C PRO A 78 0.58 -6.57 0.41
N PRO A 79 0.87 -5.30 0.73
CA PRO A 79 -0.14 -4.24 0.74
C PRO A 79 -0.54 -3.79 -0.65
N HIS A 80 -1.68 -3.12 -0.72
CA HIS A 80 -1.91 -2.09 -1.73
C HIS A 80 -1.20 -0.80 -1.32
N LEU A 81 -0.48 -0.16 -2.25
CA LEU A 81 0.22 1.10 -2.01
C LEU A 81 -0.50 2.25 -2.73
N TYR A 82 -0.74 3.33 -2.00
CA TYR A 82 -1.39 4.53 -2.49
C TYR A 82 -0.57 5.77 -2.15
N PRO A 83 -0.52 6.79 -3.01
CA PRO A 83 0.01 8.09 -2.65
C PRO A 83 -0.94 8.78 -1.66
N THR A 84 -0.39 9.61 -0.77
CA THR A 84 -1.20 10.54 0.02
C THR A 84 -1.22 11.92 -0.64
N VAL A 85 -2.22 12.75 -0.30
CA VAL A 85 -2.33 14.12 -0.87
C VAL A 85 -1.11 14.96 -0.50
N GLU A 86 -0.49 14.67 0.63
CA GLU A 86 0.67 15.37 1.18
C GLU A 86 2.01 14.91 0.57
N GLY A 87 2.01 14.00 -0.41
CA GLY A 87 3.23 13.46 -1.01
C GLY A 87 3.87 12.29 -0.24
N GLY A 88 3.12 11.68 0.67
CA GLY A 88 3.50 10.44 1.35
C GLY A 88 3.01 9.20 0.61
N VAL A 89 3.15 8.04 1.25
CA VAL A 89 2.61 6.76 0.80
C VAL A 89 1.78 6.14 1.93
N GLN A 90 0.70 5.45 1.59
CA GLN A 90 -0.10 4.66 2.50
C GLN A 90 -0.16 3.23 1.98
N ALA A 91 0.24 2.28 2.82
CA ALA A 91 -0.01 0.86 2.61
C ALA A 91 -1.36 0.48 3.23
N GLU A 92 -2.11 -0.38 2.55
CA GLU A 92 -3.37 -0.91 3.04
C GLU A 92 -3.46 -2.41 2.82
N TRP A 93 -4.04 -3.09 3.81
CA TRP A 93 -4.34 -4.51 3.76
C TRP A 93 -5.78 -4.78 4.17
N THR A 94 -6.40 -5.75 3.50
CA THR A 94 -7.59 -6.46 4.01
C THR A 94 -7.15 -7.85 4.45
N LEU A 95 -7.18 -8.10 5.77
CA LEU A 95 -6.65 -9.29 6.41
C LEU A 95 -7.75 -10.00 7.21
N GLY A 96 -8.44 -10.94 6.58
CA GLY A 96 -9.60 -11.60 7.23
C GLY A 96 -10.72 -10.59 7.51
N ASN A 97 -11.06 -10.40 8.78
CA ASN A 97 -12.04 -9.37 9.20
C ASN A 97 -11.42 -7.99 9.41
N HIS A 98 -10.11 -7.84 9.23
CA HIS A 98 -9.42 -6.60 9.57
C HIS A 98 -9.20 -5.71 8.35
N GLU A 99 -9.51 -4.43 8.48
CA GLU A 99 -9.03 -3.38 7.59
C GLU A 99 -7.84 -2.68 8.25
N VAL A 100 -6.72 -2.68 7.55
CA VAL A 100 -5.44 -2.23 8.08
C VAL A 100 -4.83 -1.18 7.17
N SER A 101 -4.23 -0.15 7.76
CA SER A 101 -3.44 0.84 7.05
C SER A 101 -2.13 1.17 7.77
N LEU A 102 -1.11 1.52 7.00
CA LEU A 102 0.14 2.08 7.48
C LEU A 102 0.46 3.32 6.63
N ARG A 103 0.42 4.50 7.24
CA ARG A 103 0.86 5.74 6.59
C ARG A 103 2.34 5.94 6.83
N PHE A 104 3.11 6.12 5.77
CA PHE A 104 4.55 6.41 5.83
C PHE A 104 4.79 7.91 5.83
N HIS A 105 5.57 8.38 6.80
CA HIS A 105 5.99 9.78 6.92
C HIS A 105 7.44 9.94 6.45
N PRO A 106 7.69 10.60 5.30
CA PRO A 106 9.01 10.66 4.67
C PRO A 106 10.07 11.38 5.51
N ASP A 107 9.68 12.41 6.26
CA ASP A 107 10.62 13.29 6.94
C ASP A 107 11.38 12.57 8.07
N ASP A 108 10.66 11.77 8.85
CA ASP A 108 11.19 11.13 10.06
C ASP A 108 11.36 9.61 9.92
N ARG A 109 11.01 9.04 8.75
CA ARG A 109 10.99 7.58 8.50
C ARG A 109 10.16 6.85 9.57
N THR A 110 9.05 7.46 9.95
CA THR A 110 8.08 6.87 10.88
C THR A 110 6.87 6.38 10.09
N GLY A 111 6.04 5.59 10.76
CA GLY A 111 4.75 5.21 10.22
C GLY A 111 3.65 5.15 11.26
N GLU A 112 2.43 5.43 10.84
CA GLU A 112 1.22 5.32 11.64
C GLU A 112 0.45 4.09 11.20
N TRP A 113 0.48 3.05 12.03
CA TRP A 113 -0.32 1.85 11.88
C TRP A 113 -1.71 2.05 12.47
N HIS A 114 -2.72 1.61 11.72
CA HIS A 114 -4.11 1.50 12.17
C HIS A 114 -4.69 0.16 11.70
N ASN A 115 -5.38 -0.53 12.61
CA ASN A 115 -6.09 -1.78 12.36
C ASN A 115 -7.49 -1.66 12.97
N LEU A 116 -8.51 -1.99 12.18
CA LEU A 116 -9.91 -2.06 12.59
C LEU A 116 -10.43 -3.49 12.40
N ALA A 117 -10.89 -4.12 13.48
CA ALA A 117 -11.66 -5.36 13.42
C ALA A 117 -13.12 -5.07 13.02
N LEU A 118 -13.57 -5.61 11.88
CA LEU A 118 -14.90 -5.27 11.33
C LEU A 118 -16.08 -5.94 12.05
N ASP A 119 -15.81 -6.93 12.91
CA ASP A 119 -16.85 -7.64 13.65
C ASP A 119 -17.09 -7.08 15.06
N SER A 120 -16.05 -6.54 15.69
CA SER A 120 -16.10 -5.98 17.05
C SER A 120 -15.98 -4.45 17.11
N ASP A 121 -15.65 -3.80 15.99
CA ASP A 121 -15.24 -2.39 15.93
C ASP A 121 -14.03 -2.07 16.86
N GLU A 122 -13.23 -3.08 17.23
CA GLU A 122 -12.00 -2.86 18.00
C GLU A 122 -10.90 -2.27 17.12
N GLU A 123 -10.22 -1.25 17.65
CA GLU A 123 -9.14 -0.55 16.96
C GLU A 123 -7.79 -0.77 17.66
N GLU A 124 -6.75 -0.94 16.84
CA GLU A 124 -5.36 -0.93 17.28
C GLU A 124 -4.60 0.13 16.48
N THR A 125 -3.99 1.07 17.20
CA THR A 125 -3.11 2.08 16.61
C THR A 125 -1.71 1.98 17.17
N ARG A 126 -0.71 2.27 16.33
CA ARG A 126 0.70 2.26 16.75
C ARG A 126 1.55 3.17 15.88
N GLU A 127 2.42 3.94 16.51
CA GLU A 127 3.53 4.61 15.83
C GLU A 127 4.73 3.65 15.70
N LEU A 128 5.33 3.63 14.53
CA LEU A 128 6.48 2.80 14.18
C LEU A 128 7.67 3.68 13.79
N ASP A 129 8.85 3.37 14.32
CA ASP A 129 10.13 3.88 13.85
C ASP A 129 10.64 2.95 12.74
N LEU A 130 10.29 3.27 11.49
CA LEU A 130 10.63 2.46 10.32
C LEU A 130 12.10 2.62 9.88
N ALA A 131 12.91 3.41 10.60
CA ALA A 131 14.36 3.35 10.49
C ALA A 131 14.94 2.15 11.26
N ARG A 132 14.15 1.48 12.12
CA ARG A 132 14.58 0.33 12.91
C ARG A 132 13.98 -0.96 12.35
N GLY A 133 14.84 -1.93 12.03
CA GLY A 133 14.39 -3.25 11.56
C GLY A 133 13.42 -3.95 12.51
N GLN A 134 13.50 -3.70 13.82
CA GLN A 134 12.58 -4.29 14.82
C GLN A 134 11.11 -3.89 14.61
N ASP A 135 10.83 -2.66 14.15
CA ASP A 135 9.45 -2.24 13.91
C ASP A 135 8.92 -2.79 12.58
N TRP A 136 9.80 -3.05 11.62
CA TRP A 136 9.45 -3.84 10.44
C TRP A 136 9.18 -5.32 10.77
N GLU A 137 9.97 -5.92 11.66
CA GLU A 137 9.72 -7.29 12.16
C GLU A 137 8.35 -7.37 12.85
N TRP A 138 8.03 -6.37 13.68
CA TRP A 138 6.70 -6.27 14.30
C TRP A 138 5.59 -6.13 13.26
N LEU A 139 5.76 -5.23 12.28
CA LEU A 139 4.80 -5.00 11.20
C LEU A 139 4.52 -6.29 10.43
N ALA A 140 5.57 -6.98 9.96
CA ALA A 140 5.44 -8.22 9.22
C ALA A 140 4.76 -9.31 10.05
N ALA A 141 5.18 -9.50 11.31
CA ALA A 141 4.56 -10.46 12.21
C ALA A 141 3.08 -10.15 12.45
N ARG A 142 2.71 -8.87 12.57
CA ARG A 142 1.32 -8.46 12.77
C ARG A 142 0.46 -8.72 11.54
N VAL A 143 0.96 -8.41 10.34
CA VAL A 143 0.29 -8.73 9.07
C VAL A 143 0.07 -10.24 8.94
N VAL A 144 1.10 -11.05 9.22
CA VAL A 144 1.00 -12.52 9.16
C VAL A 144 -0.05 -13.02 10.16
N ALA A 145 -0.03 -12.53 11.40
CA ALA A 145 -0.98 -12.94 12.43
C ALA A 145 -2.44 -12.62 12.05
N LEU A 146 -2.70 -11.41 11.54
CA LEU A 146 -4.04 -10.99 11.11
C LEU A 146 -4.49 -11.68 9.81
N SER A 147 -3.56 -12.23 9.03
CA SER A 147 -3.86 -12.98 7.80
C SER A 147 -4.37 -14.40 8.06
N GLN A 148 -4.15 -14.94 9.25
CA GLN A 148 -4.61 -16.28 9.61
C GLN A 148 -6.11 -16.25 9.93
N PRO A 149 -6.88 -17.27 9.52
CA PRO A 149 -8.25 -17.41 9.97
C PRO A 149 -8.28 -17.63 11.50
N ALA A 150 -9.27 -17.02 12.15
CA ALA A 150 -9.54 -17.22 13.58
C ALA A 150 -9.96 -18.67 13.90
#